data_AF-A0A8J2JSK6-F1
#
_entry.id   AF-A0A8J2JSK6-F1
#
_cell.length_a   1.000
_cell.length_b   1.000
_cell.length_c   1.000
_cell.angle_alpha   90.00
_cell.angle_beta   90.00
_cell.angle_gamma   90.00
#
_symmetry.space_group_name_H-M   'P 1'
#
loop_
_entity.id
_entity.type
_entity.pdbx_description
1 polymer ?
#
loop_
_entity_poly.entity_id
_entity_poly.type
_entity_poly.pdbx_seq_one_letter_code
_entity_poly.pdbx_strand_id
1 'polypeptide(L)'
;MKISMEDPNEDYCAVCLDGGEDVLICCDVCPKVFHLNCHLPTVKTVPKDEWQCLFCTTYESVLEKYPLEEGVEESEPEKGLSLRDFQLTCKFMCELYKVRESLTVRGFYERLFQQYMNQVPVTLTSIRKRLSLDPEAPDKFHSLKDVVWNLRKMLHQATVFYDVRFIIQFVFIILVVGVEGGVICRP
;
A
#
# COMPACT_ATOMS: atom_id res chain seq x y z
N MET A 1 32.10 29.26 -8.47
CA MET A 1 31.52 28.06 -7.82
C MET A 1 30.47 27.51 -8.75
N LYS A 2 30.60 26.26 -9.22
CA LYS A 2 29.49 25.56 -9.88
C LYS A 2 28.46 25.29 -8.79
N ILE A 3 27.25 25.84 -8.94
CA ILE A 3 26.09 25.33 -8.21
C ILE A 3 25.91 23.92 -8.78
N SER A 4 26.29 22.88 -8.03
CA SER A 4 25.82 21.54 -8.36
C SER A 4 24.32 21.58 -8.16
N MET A 5 23.57 21.44 -9.25
CA MET A 5 22.13 21.20 -9.19
C MET A 5 21.97 19.90 -8.41
N GLU A 6 21.48 19.98 -7.18
CA GLU A 6 21.09 18.80 -6.42
C GLU A 6 20.00 18.08 -7.22
N ASP A 7 20.08 16.75 -7.28
CA ASP A 7 19.06 15.92 -7.89
C ASP A 7 17.70 16.27 -7.25
N PRO A 8 16.66 16.61 -8.03
CA PRO A 8 15.35 16.96 -7.47
C PRO A 8 14.65 15.78 -6.79
N ASN A 9 15.15 14.54 -6.94
CA ASN A 9 14.58 13.33 -6.40
C ASN A 9 15.27 12.86 -5.09
N GLU A 10 14.51 12.16 -4.23
CA GLU A 10 14.97 11.56 -2.98
C GLU A 10 15.91 10.37 -3.27
N ASP A 11 16.90 10.12 -2.40
CA ASP A 11 17.85 9.00 -2.55
C ASP A 11 17.28 7.64 -2.11
N TYR A 12 16.18 7.64 -1.36
CA TYR A 12 15.64 6.45 -0.71
C TYR A 12 14.23 6.13 -1.20
N CYS A 13 13.95 4.85 -1.43
CA CYS A 13 12.61 4.42 -1.82
C CYS A 13 11.56 4.83 -0.78
N ALA A 14 10.51 5.52 -1.21
CA ALA A 14 9.45 6.03 -0.33
C ALA A 14 8.65 4.94 0.42
N VAL A 15 8.80 3.66 0.05
CA VAL A 15 8.10 2.52 0.65
C VAL A 15 8.95 1.78 1.66
N CYS A 16 10.14 1.31 1.25
CA CYS A 16 11.02 0.51 2.11
C CYS A 16 12.07 1.35 2.87
N LEU A 17 12.20 2.64 2.55
CA LEU A 17 13.18 3.56 3.14
C LEU A 17 14.63 3.11 2.97
N ASP A 18 14.88 2.44 1.85
CA ASP A 18 16.20 1.93 1.47
C ASP A 18 16.53 2.39 0.05
N GLY A 19 17.82 2.63 -0.19
CA GLY A 19 18.37 3.13 -1.44
C GLY A 19 19.47 2.22 -1.97
N GLY A 20 19.33 0.91 -1.76
CA GLY A 20 20.32 -0.12 -2.10
C GLY A 20 20.72 -0.16 -3.58
N GLU A 21 21.35 -1.25 -4.01
CA GLU A 21 21.91 -1.38 -5.37
C GLU A 21 20.86 -1.52 -6.49
N ASP A 22 19.59 -1.71 -6.13
CA ASP A 22 18.49 -1.92 -7.07
C ASP A 22 18.09 -0.62 -7.77
N VAL A 23 17.57 -0.76 -9.00
CA VAL A 23 17.13 0.39 -9.81
C VAL A 23 15.92 1.09 -9.16
N LEU A 24 16.07 2.39 -8.91
CA LEU A 24 15.01 3.29 -8.50
C LEU A 24 14.38 3.99 -9.72
N ILE A 25 13.05 4.14 -9.70
CA ILE A 25 12.30 4.97 -10.64
C ILE A 25 11.90 6.27 -9.96
N CYS A 26 12.03 7.39 -10.68
CA CYS A 26 11.69 8.72 -10.21
C CYS A 26 10.29 9.09 -10.67
N CYS A 27 9.51 9.70 -9.79
CA CYS A 27 8.25 10.33 -10.16
C CYS A 27 8.53 11.70 -10.81
N ASP A 28 7.89 11.99 -11.94
CA ASP A 28 8.10 13.27 -12.65
C ASP A 28 7.34 14.45 -12.02
N VAL A 29 6.43 14.18 -11.08
CA VAL A 29 5.59 15.22 -10.44
C VAL A 29 5.90 15.45 -8.96
N CYS A 30 6.84 14.69 -8.37
CA CYS A 30 7.25 14.85 -6.98
C CYS A 30 8.64 14.26 -6.75
N PRO A 31 9.35 14.59 -5.66
CA PRO A 31 10.71 14.11 -5.45
C PRO A 31 10.80 12.60 -5.14
N LYS A 32 9.69 11.87 -5.00
CA LYS A 32 9.73 10.46 -4.54
C LYS A 32 10.30 9.52 -5.58
N VAL A 33 11.09 8.57 -5.07
CA VAL A 33 11.63 7.44 -5.82
C VAL A 33 11.12 6.11 -5.29
N PHE A 34 11.11 5.09 -6.15
CA PHE A 34 10.60 3.77 -5.81
C PHE A 34 11.45 2.68 -6.43
N HIS A 35 11.73 1.58 -5.72
CA HIS A 35 12.08 0.36 -6.42
C HIS A 35 10.88 -0.10 -7.26
N LEU A 36 11.15 -0.67 -8.43
CA LEU A 36 10.13 -1.27 -9.32
C LEU A 36 9.15 -2.17 -8.56
N ASN A 37 9.70 -3.04 -7.71
CA ASN A 37 8.96 -3.99 -6.87
C ASN A 37 8.36 -3.39 -5.59
N CYS A 38 8.69 -2.14 -5.24
CA CYS A 38 8.14 -1.48 -4.06
C CYS A 38 6.91 -0.63 -4.40
N HIS A 39 6.85 -0.05 -5.60
CA HIS A 39 5.68 0.71 -6.04
C HIS A 39 4.43 -0.19 -6.10
N LEU A 40 3.26 0.41 -5.88
CA LEU A 40 1.96 -0.23 -6.03
C LEU A 40 1.12 0.54 -7.06
N PRO A 41 0.60 -0.12 -8.11
CA PRO A 41 0.94 -1.47 -8.55
C PRO A 41 2.43 -1.65 -8.89
N THR A 42 2.94 -2.88 -8.80
CA THR A 42 4.33 -3.19 -9.17
C THR A 42 4.63 -2.74 -10.60
N VAL A 43 5.74 -2.02 -10.77
CA VAL A 43 6.20 -1.58 -12.09
C VAL A 43 7.12 -2.65 -12.66
N LYS A 44 6.83 -3.15 -13.87
CA LYS A 44 7.58 -4.28 -14.45
C LYS A 44 8.92 -3.89 -15.05
N THR A 45 9.00 -2.69 -15.62
CA THR A 45 10.18 -2.16 -16.31
C THR A 45 10.26 -0.65 -16.09
N VAL A 46 11.45 -0.08 -16.13
CA VAL A 46 11.64 1.38 -16.06
C VAL A 46 10.80 2.06 -17.16
N PRO A 47 9.94 3.04 -16.80
CA PRO A 47 9.18 3.82 -17.78
C PRO A 47 10.10 4.53 -18.78
N LYS A 48 9.70 4.58 -20.06
CA LYS A 48 10.44 5.31 -21.10
C LYS A 48 9.97 6.75 -21.25
N ASP A 49 8.71 6.99 -20.91
CA ASP A 49 8.03 8.28 -20.96
C ASP A 49 7.76 8.79 -19.54
N GLU A 50 7.18 9.97 -19.42
CA GLU A 50 6.77 10.55 -18.14
C GLU A 50 5.90 9.59 -17.32
N TRP A 51 6.20 9.52 -16.03
CA TRP A 51 5.62 8.62 -15.06
C TRP A 51 5.27 9.33 -13.75
N GLN A 52 3.99 9.21 -13.39
CA GLN A 52 3.45 9.70 -12.13
C GLN A 52 3.19 8.53 -11.17
N CYS A 53 3.75 8.62 -9.96
CA CYS A 53 3.50 7.62 -8.92
C CYS A 53 2.08 7.70 -8.34
N LEU A 54 1.60 6.60 -7.77
CA LEU A 54 0.26 6.52 -7.16
C LEU A 54 0.13 7.35 -5.86
N PHE A 55 1.24 7.82 -5.29
CA PHE A 55 1.22 8.73 -4.15
C PHE A 55 0.69 10.12 -4.56
N CYS A 56 0.90 10.52 -5.82
CA CYS A 56 0.51 11.81 -6.38
C CYS A 56 -0.88 11.81 -7.03
N THR A 57 -1.49 10.64 -7.22
CA THR A 57 -2.86 10.56 -7.75
C THR A 57 -3.89 10.83 -6.66
N THR A 58 -5.12 11.16 -7.02
CA THR A 58 -6.25 11.24 -6.07
C THR A 58 -7.16 10.03 -6.22
N TYR A 59 -8.05 9.78 -5.25
CA TYR A 59 -9.04 8.71 -5.40
C TYR A 59 -9.99 8.98 -6.55
N GLU A 60 -10.37 10.23 -6.78
CA GLU A 60 -11.22 10.66 -7.90
C GLU A 60 -10.57 10.27 -9.23
N SER A 61 -9.28 10.60 -9.42
CA SER A 61 -8.56 10.23 -10.64
C SER A 61 -8.47 8.71 -10.88
N VAL A 62 -8.40 7.92 -9.79
CA VAL A 62 -8.41 6.44 -9.88
C VAL A 62 -9.81 5.95 -10.26
N LEU A 63 -10.86 6.53 -9.67
CA LEU A 63 -12.25 6.18 -9.93
C LEU A 63 -12.69 6.54 -11.35
N GLU A 64 -12.23 7.68 -11.87
CA GLU A 64 -12.47 8.09 -13.27
C GLU A 64 -11.79 7.14 -14.26
N LYS A 65 -10.57 6.71 -13.95
CA LYS A 65 -9.81 5.78 -14.81
C LYS A 65 -10.35 4.35 -14.75
N TYR A 66 -10.92 3.95 -13.61
CA TYR A 66 -11.45 2.61 -13.36
C TYR A 66 -12.89 2.72 -12.81
N PRO A 67 -13.88 3.05 -13.67
CA PRO A 67 -15.26 3.18 -13.26
C PRO A 67 -15.85 1.82 -12.85
N LEU A 68 -16.98 1.86 -12.13
CA LEU A 68 -17.76 0.65 -11.86
C LEU A 68 -18.34 0.14 -13.18
N GLU A 69 -18.17 -1.15 -13.46
CA GLU A 69 -18.81 -1.78 -14.62
C GLU A 69 -20.28 -2.05 -14.29
N GLU A 70 -21.20 -1.48 -15.07
CA GLU A 70 -22.64 -1.73 -14.92
C GLU A 70 -23.00 -3.11 -15.49
N GLY A 71 -23.78 -3.89 -14.73
CA GLY A 71 -24.32 -5.17 -15.21
C GLY A 71 -23.37 -6.38 -15.09
N VAL A 72 -22.26 -6.25 -14.36
CA VAL A 72 -21.41 -7.39 -13.99
C VAL A 72 -22.00 -8.06 -12.74
N GLU A 73 -22.42 -9.32 -12.87
CA GLU A 73 -22.80 -10.17 -11.73
C GLU A 73 -21.62 -10.33 -10.75
N GLU A 74 -21.91 -10.47 -9.45
CA GLU A 74 -20.89 -10.59 -8.40
C GLU A 74 -19.73 -11.51 -8.83
N SER A 75 -18.50 -10.99 -8.72
CA SER A 75 -17.26 -11.63 -9.14
C SER A 75 -17.20 -13.12 -8.78
N GLU A 76 -16.87 -13.97 -9.76
CA GLU A 76 -16.51 -15.36 -9.48
C GLU A 76 -15.34 -15.38 -8.47
N PRO A 77 -15.49 -16.03 -7.30
CA PRO A 77 -14.50 -15.97 -6.21
C PRO A 77 -13.12 -16.53 -6.59
N GLU A 78 -13.00 -17.27 -7.69
CA GLU A 78 -11.72 -17.83 -8.16
C GLU A 78 -10.84 -16.82 -8.92
N LYS A 79 -11.41 -15.71 -9.41
CA LYS A 79 -10.70 -14.80 -10.34
C LYS A 79 -9.84 -13.72 -9.67
N GLY A 80 -9.88 -13.57 -8.35
CA GLY A 80 -9.14 -12.52 -7.65
C GLY A 80 -9.91 -11.21 -7.54
N LEU A 81 -9.24 -10.15 -7.09
CA LEU A 81 -9.80 -8.80 -7.07
C LEU A 81 -10.12 -8.30 -8.48
N SER A 82 -11.22 -7.55 -8.64
CA SER A 82 -11.47 -6.77 -9.85
C SER A 82 -10.33 -5.76 -10.07
N LEU A 83 -10.07 -5.36 -11.32
CA LEU A 83 -9.04 -4.36 -11.63
C LEU A 83 -9.29 -3.06 -10.83
N ARG A 84 -10.55 -2.64 -10.73
CA ARG A 84 -10.94 -1.46 -9.96
C ARG A 84 -10.61 -1.61 -8.47
N ASP A 85 -11.01 -2.72 -7.85
CA ASP A 85 -10.76 -2.96 -6.42
C ASP A 85 -9.27 -3.08 -6.11
N PHE A 86 -8.52 -3.73 -7.01
CA PHE A 86 -7.07 -3.81 -6.93
C PHE A 86 -6.42 -2.42 -6.95
N GLN A 87 -6.84 -1.53 -7.87
CA GLN A 87 -6.30 -0.18 -7.99
C GLN A 87 -6.64 0.69 -6.79
N LEU A 88 -7.89 0.64 -6.31
CA LEU A 88 -8.32 1.35 -5.10
C LEU A 88 -7.59 0.84 -3.86
N THR A 89 -7.36 -0.47 -3.77
CA THR A 89 -6.58 -1.06 -2.68
C THR A 89 -5.12 -0.63 -2.75
N CYS A 90 -4.51 -0.61 -3.94
CA CYS A 90 -3.16 -0.07 -4.13
C CYS A 90 -3.07 1.39 -3.67
N LYS A 91 -4.07 2.20 -4.05
CA LYS A 91 -4.14 3.61 -3.63
C LYS A 91 -4.24 3.76 -2.12
N PHE A 92 -5.10 2.99 -1.48
CA PHE A 92 -5.23 2.96 -0.02
C PHE A 92 -3.95 2.53 0.68
N MET A 93 -3.26 1.51 0.16
CA MET A 93 -1.96 1.10 0.68
C MET A 93 -0.94 2.23 0.56
N CYS A 94 -0.90 2.96 -0.56
CA CYS A 94 -0.04 4.14 -0.70
C CYS A 94 -0.35 5.21 0.35
N GLU A 95 -1.62 5.49 0.65
CA GLU A 95 -1.99 6.40 1.74
C GLU A 95 -1.47 5.91 3.09
N LEU A 96 -1.56 4.61 3.39
CA LEU A 96 -0.99 4.04 4.62
C LEU A 96 0.54 4.20 4.68
N TYR A 97 1.27 4.00 3.57
CA TYR A 97 2.73 4.19 3.51
C TYR A 97 3.16 5.67 3.65
N LYS A 98 2.26 6.64 3.47
CA LYS A 98 2.58 8.06 3.75
C LYS A 98 2.57 8.37 5.25
N VAL A 99 1.76 7.64 6.02
CA VAL A 99 1.62 7.86 7.46
C VAL A 99 2.89 7.41 8.17
N ARG A 100 3.54 8.29 8.93
CA ARG A 100 4.79 7.99 9.64
C ARG A 100 4.62 6.85 10.65
N GLU A 101 3.50 6.83 11.34
CA GLU A 101 3.16 5.85 12.37
C GLU A 101 2.99 4.44 11.79
N SER A 102 2.74 4.33 10.47
CA SER A 102 2.66 3.03 9.78
C SER A 102 3.96 2.22 9.88
N LEU A 103 5.11 2.86 10.15
CA LEU A 103 6.41 2.18 10.26
C LEU A 103 6.36 0.99 11.23
N THR A 104 5.59 1.09 12.31
CA THR A 104 5.45 0.03 13.32
C THR A 104 4.69 -1.20 12.81
N VAL A 105 3.89 -1.06 11.75
CA VAL A 105 3.10 -2.14 11.15
C VAL A 105 3.58 -2.54 9.76
N ARG A 106 4.57 -1.84 9.19
CA ARG A 106 5.18 -2.21 7.90
C ARG A 106 5.90 -3.55 7.96
N GLY A 107 6.49 -3.87 9.10
CA GLY A 107 7.15 -5.13 9.42
C GLY A 107 7.23 -5.30 10.93
N PHE A 108 7.14 -6.53 11.43
CA PHE A 108 7.45 -6.84 12.82
C PHE A 108 8.84 -7.49 12.92
N TYR A 109 9.47 -7.37 14.08
CA TYR A 109 10.56 -8.27 14.46
C TYR A 109 9.97 -9.66 14.70
N GLU A 110 9.89 -10.47 13.63
CA GLU A 110 9.15 -11.74 13.57
C GLU A 110 9.40 -12.64 14.79
N ARG A 111 10.65 -12.76 15.25
CA ARG A 111 11.02 -13.59 16.41
C ARG A 111 10.38 -13.11 17.71
N LEU A 112 10.42 -11.82 18.00
CA LEU A 112 9.83 -11.25 19.22
C LEU A 112 8.30 -11.34 19.17
N PHE A 113 7.73 -11.05 18.00
CA PHE A 113 6.29 -11.15 17.81
C PHE A 113 5.79 -12.58 17.98
N GLN A 114 6.47 -13.56 17.39
CA GLN A 114 6.10 -14.97 17.49
C GLN A 114 6.21 -15.49 18.92
N GLN A 115 7.24 -15.07 19.67
CA GLN A 115 7.38 -15.41 21.09
C GLN A 115 6.23 -14.87 21.95
N TYR A 116 5.73 -13.67 21.64
CA TYR A 116 4.68 -13.02 22.41
C TYR A 116 3.26 -13.47 22.01
N MET A 117 2.97 -13.53 20.70
CA MET A 117 1.62 -13.78 20.17
C MET A 117 1.38 -15.24 19.78
N ASN A 118 2.41 -16.07 19.64
CA ASN A 118 2.35 -17.42 19.10
C ASN A 118 1.62 -17.49 17.73
N GLN A 119 1.79 -16.45 16.91
CA GLN A 119 1.16 -16.31 15.59
C GLN A 119 2.12 -15.63 14.61
N VAL A 120 1.89 -15.84 13.31
CA VAL A 120 2.57 -15.09 12.26
C VAL A 120 2.00 -13.66 12.23
N PRO A 121 2.84 -12.63 12.21
CA PRO A 121 2.39 -11.25 12.08
C PRO A 121 1.83 -10.98 10.68
N VAL A 122 0.68 -10.31 10.62
CA VAL A 122 0.20 -9.65 9.41
C VAL A 122 0.77 -8.24 9.39
N THR A 123 1.48 -7.89 8.33
CA THR A 123 2.16 -6.60 8.16
C THR A 123 1.67 -5.89 6.90
N LEU A 124 1.93 -4.59 6.80
CA LEU A 124 1.67 -3.84 5.58
C LEU A 124 2.48 -4.39 4.41
N THR A 125 3.70 -4.90 4.67
CA THR A 125 4.53 -5.56 3.65
C THR A 125 3.95 -6.91 3.22
N SER A 126 3.45 -7.74 4.14
CA SER A 126 2.84 -9.03 3.78
C SER A 126 1.53 -8.86 3.02
N ILE A 127 0.71 -7.85 3.37
CA ILE A 127 -0.49 -7.48 2.62
C ILE A 127 -0.09 -7.01 1.21
N ARG A 128 0.89 -6.10 1.11
CA ARG A 128 1.41 -5.60 -0.17
C ARG A 128 1.83 -6.72 -1.11
N LYS A 129 2.59 -7.71 -0.62
CA LYS A 129 3.07 -8.85 -1.43
C LYS A 129 1.95 -9.72 -2.02
N ARG A 130 0.77 -9.74 -1.38
CA ARG A 130 -0.41 -10.51 -1.81
C ARG A 130 -1.33 -9.71 -2.75
N LEU A 131 -1.09 -8.41 -2.92
CA LEU A 131 -1.81 -7.60 -3.91
C LEU A 131 -1.21 -7.86 -5.29
N SER A 132 -1.85 -8.75 -6.05
CA SER A 132 -1.46 -9.07 -7.41
C SER A 132 -2.68 -9.30 -8.28
N LEU A 133 -2.56 -8.94 -9.57
CA LEU A 133 -3.50 -9.31 -10.63
C LEU A 133 -3.04 -10.54 -11.41
N ASP A 134 -1.86 -11.08 -11.10
CA ASP A 134 -1.38 -12.31 -11.71
C ASP A 134 -2.27 -13.50 -11.27
N PRO A 135 -2.92 -14.22 -12.21
CA PRO A 135 -3.75 -15.37 -11.89
C PRO A 135 -3.01 -16.46 -11.11
N GLU A 136 -1.71 -16.61 -11.34
CA GLU A 136 -0.87 -17.65 -10.75
C GLU A 136 -0.18 -17.19 -9.45
N ALA A 137 -0.39 -15.93 -9.02
CA ALA A 137 0.25 -15.44 -7.81
C ALA A 137 -0.22 -16.21 -6.57
N PRO A 138 0.71 -16.77 -5.78
CA PRO A 138 0.36 -17.50 -4.56
C PRO A 138 -0.28 -16.55 -3.54
N ASP A 139 -1.25 -17.06 -2.79
CA ASP A 139 -1.90 -16.37 -1.67
C ASP A 139 -2.49 -14.98 -2.00
N LYS A 140 -2.79 -14.71 -3.28
CA LYS A 140 -3.42 -13.47 -3.73
C LYS A 140 -4.77 -13.24 -3.06
N PHE A 141 -5.21 -11.99 -3.01
CA PHE A 141 -6.55 -11.66 -2.49
C PHE A 141 -7.64 -12.01 -3.50
N HIS A 142 -8.71 -12.63 -3.01
CA HIS A 142 -9.88 -13.03 -3.81
C HIS A 142 -11.06 -12.08 -3.64
N SER A 143 -11.06 -11.27 -2.56
CA SER A 143 -12.11 -10.29 -2.30
C SER A 143 -11.61 -9.09 -1.50
N LEU A 144 -12.32 -7.98 -1.60
CA LEU A 144 -12.10 -6.83 -0.71
C LEU A 144 -12.30 -7.20 0.77
N LYS A 145 -13.18 -8.16 1.06
CA LYS A 145 -13.40 -8.65 2.43
C LYS A 145 -12.12 -9.24 3.01
N ASP A 146 -11.35 -9.99 2.22
CA ASP A 146 -10.06 -10.56 2.65
C ASP A 146 -9.02 -9.47 2.91
N VAL A 147 -8.95 -8.47 2.04
CA VAL A 147 -8.06 -7.31 2.21
C VAL A 147 -8.37 -6.60 3.53
N VAL A 148 -9.63 -6.23 3.73
CA VAL A 148 -10.11 -5.54 4.94
C VAL A 148 -9.87 -6.38 6.19
N TRP A 149 -10.11 -7.69 6.13
CA TRP A 149 -9.83 -8.58 7.25
C TRP A 149 -8.35 -8.59 7.63
N ASN A 150 -7.44 -8.64 6.65
CA ASN A 150 -6.00 -8.63 6.90
C ASN A 150 -5.53 -7.27 7.46
N LEU A 151 -6.05 -6.16 6.95
CA LEU A 151 -5.78 -4.83 7.51
C LEU A 151 -6.24 -4.72 8.96
N ARG A 152 -7.46 -5.19 9.28
CA ARG A 152 -7.98 -5.22 10.65
C ARG A 152 -7.14 -6.12 11.56
N LYS A 153 -6.71 -7.28 11.07
CA LYS A 153 -5.86 -8.21 11.83
C LYS A 153 -4.48 -7.59 12.11
N MET A 154 -3.87 -6.93 11.13
CA MET A 154 -2.61 -6.20 11.32
C MET A 154 -2.75 -5.15 12.43
N LEU A 155 -3.81 -4.33 12.39
CA LEU A 155 -4.07 -3.31 13.40
C LEU A 155 -4.31 -3.93 14.78
N HIS A 156 -5.12 -4.99 14.84
CA HIS A 156 -5.39 -5.69 16.09
C HIS A 156 -4.09 -6.27 16.70
N GLN A 157 -3.28 -6.95 15.89
CA GLN A 157 -1.98 -7.47 16.32
C GLN A 157 -1.06 -6.35 16.82
N ALA A 158 -1.05 -5.19 16.16
CA ALA A 158 -0.33 -4.03 16.63
C ALA A 158 -0.86 -3.55 18.00
N THR A 159 -2.19 -3.45 18.20
CA THR A 159 -2.80 -2.98 19.47
C THR A 159 -2.48 -3.86 20.66
N VAL A 160 -2.26 -5.15 20.42
CA VAL A 160 -1.93 -6.11 21.48
C VAL A 160 -0.41 -6.16 21.73
N PHE A 161 0.40 -5.91 20.70
CA PHE A 161 1.85 -6.00 20.78
C PHE A 161 2.53 -4.68 21.24
N TYR A 162 1.98 -3.53 20.88
CA TYR A 162 2.51 -2.21 21.26
C TYR A 162 1.57 -1.51 22.27
N ASP A 163 2.14 -0.67 23.16
CA ASP A 163 1.37 0.13 24.13
C ASP A 163 0.37 1.06 23.42
N VAL A 164 -0.88 1.07 23.92
CA VAL A 164 -2.12 1.63 23.36
C VAL A 164 -1.97 3.10 22.92
N ARG A 165 -1.07 3.85 23.57
CA ARG A 165 -0.82 5.28 23.31
C ARG A 165 -0.27 5.57 21.91
N PHE A 166 0.47 4.64 21.30
CA PHE A 166 1.00 4.81 19.95
C PHE A 166 -0.02 4.53 18.84
N ILE A 167 -1.08 3.77 19.14
CA ILE A 167 -1.99 3.23 18.11
C ILE A 167 -3.26 4.04 17.95
N ILE A 168 -3.68 4.77 19.00
CA ILE A 168 -4.83 5.69 18.91
C ILE A 168 -4.63 6.74 17.81
N GLN A 169 -3.41 7.25 17.61
CA GLN A 169 -3.09 8.15 16.49
C GLN A 169 -3.20 7.43 15.13
N PHE A 170 -2.68 6.21 15.02
CA PHE A 170 -2.70 5.47 13.76
C PHE A 170 -4.09 5.01 13.34
N VAL A 171 -4.93 4.55 14.28
CA VAL A 171 -6.33 4.17 14.03
C VAL A 171 -7.18 5.39 13.68
N PHE A 172 -6.94 6.53 14.34
CA PHE A 172 -7.62 7.78 14.00
C PHE A 172 -7.28 8.21 12.56
N ILE A 173 -6.02 8.08 12.14
CA ILE A 173 -5.61 8.40 10.77
C ILE A 173 -6.24 7.45 9.75
N ILE A 174 -6.36 6.14 10.02
CA ILE A 174 -7.04 5.20 9.12
C ILE A 174 -8.52 5.53 8.97
N LEU A 175 -9.19 5.91 10.06
CA LEU A 175 -10.59 6.34 10.02
C LEU A 175 -10.75 7.67 9.27
N VAL A 176 -9.82 8.62 9.45
CA VAL A 176 -9.85 9.92 8.75
C VAL A 176 -9.55 9.75 7.25
N VAL A 177 -8.52 8.99 6.88
CA VAL A 177 -8.20 8.67 5.47
C VAL A 177 -9.36 7.95 4.78
N GLY A 178 -10.06 7.06 5.49
CA GLY A 178 -11.26 6.39 4.98
C GLY A 178 -12.50 7.29 4.86
N VAL A 179 -12.57 8.38 5.63
CA VAL A 179 -13.66 9.37 5.60
C VAL A 179 -13.41 10.45 4.56
N GLU A 180 -12.17 10.92 4.39
CA GLU A 180 -11.81 11.92 3.37
C GLU A 180 -11.73 11.32 1.96
N GLY A 181 -11.42 10.02 1.82
CA GLY A 181 -11.37 9.32 0.52
C GLY A 181 -12.66 8.60 0.09
N GLY A 182 -13.75 8.71 0.86
CA GLY A 182 -15.05 8.12 0.51
C GLY A 182 -15.13 6.58 0.47
N VAL A 183 -14.13 5.86 0.98
CA VAL A 183 -14.01 4.39 0.88
C VAL A 183 -14.76 3.65 1.99
N ILE A 184 -15.16 4.34 3.07
CA ILE A 184 -15.97 3.73 4.13
C ILE A 184 -17.44 3.97 3.81
N CYS A 185 -18.13 2.93 3.34
CA CYS A 185 -19.59 2.90 3.29
C CYS A 185 -20.14 3.38 4.65
N ARG A 186 -20.91 4.46 4.63
CA ARG A 186 -21.70 4.88 5.79
C ARG A 186 -22.64 3.74 6.19
N PRO A 187 -22.95 3.60 7.49
CA PRO A 187 -23.75 2.49 8.04
C PRO A 187 -25.11 2.35 7.36
#